data_AF-A0A974BC87-F1
#
_entry.id   AF-A0A974BC87-F1
#
_cell.length_a   1.000
_cell.length_b   1.000
_cell.length_c   1.000
_cell.angle_alpha   90.00
_cell.angle_beta   90.00
_cell.angle_gamma   90.00
#
_symmetry.space_group_name_H-M   'P 1'
#
loop_
_entity.id
_entity.type
_entity.pdbx_description
1 polymer ?
#
loop_
_entity_poly.entity_id
_entity_poly.type
_entity_poly.pdbx_seq_one_letter_code
_entity_poly.pdbx_strand_id
1 'polypeptide(L)'
;CSDSGTFLGLGTVTGSVAIHIAFSLQRLYYVKEAHGIVVTDVAFVPESQPGQELLGSHEAALLSVAVDSRCKLHLLPTRRSLPVWLLLLLCAGLIVATILLLQLAFPGFL
;
A
#
# COMPACT_ATOMS: atom_id res chain seq x y z
N CYS A 1 -1.13 -3.69 -15.99
CA CYS A 1 -0.01 -3.57 -15.02
C CYS A 1 0.50 -2.14 -15.06
N SER A 2 1.17 -1.65 -14.01
CA SER A 2 1.88 -0.36 -14.08
C SER A 2 3.09 -0.45 -15.01
N ASP A 3 3.57 0.69 -15.51
CA ASP A 3 4.73 0.74 -16.43
C ASP A 3 6.01 0.15 -15.81
N SER A 4 6.19 0.37 -14.51
CA SER A 4 7.27 -0.21 -13.70
C SER A 4 7.12 -1.71 -13.43
N GLY A 5 5.95 -2.29 -13.72
CA GLY A 5 5.62 -3.67 -13.38
C GLY A 5 5.41 -3.91 -11.88
N THR A 6 5.41 -2.86 -11.05
CA THR A 6 5.27 -2.97 -9.59
C THR A 6 3.85 -3.33 -9.17
N PHE A 7 2.84 -2.81 -9.87
CA PHE A 7 1.44 -2.91 -9.48
C PHE A 7 0.57 -3.60 -10.54
N LEU A 8 -0.41 -4.35 -10.05
CA LEU A 8 -1.45 -5.00 -10.82
C LEU A 8 -2.82 -4.44 -10.44
N GLY A 9 -3.52 -3.86 -11.42
CA GLY A 9 -4.89 -3.38 -11.29
C GLY A 9 -5.85 -4.45 -11.77
N LEU A 10 -6.95 -4.65 -11.04
CA LEU A 10 -7.99 -5.62 -11.37
C LEU A 10 -9.35 -4.96 -11.33
N GLY A 11 -10.14 -5.20 -12.37
CA GLY A 11 -11.57 -4.92 -12.42
C GLY A 11 -12.36 -6.24 -12.36
N THR A 12 -13.55 -6.21 -11.79
CA THR A 12 -14.43 -7.40 -11.69
C THR A 12 -15.76 -7.15 -12.38
N VAL A 13 -16.46 -8.24 -12.71
CA VAL A 13 -17.81 -8.20 -13.31
C VAL A 13 -18.84 -7.56 -12.36
N THR A 14 -18.63 -7.65 -11.05
CA THR A 14 -19.46 -6.98 -10.05
C THR A 14 -19.12 -5.50 -9.87
N GLY A 15 -18.17 -4.95 -10.63
CA GLY A 15 -17.77 -3.56 -10.54
C GLY A 15 -16.78 -3.23 -9.43
N SER A 16 -16.25 -4.24 -8.72
CA SER A 16 -15.19 -4.03 -7.72
C SER A 16 -13.84 -3.78 -8.40
N VAL A 17 -13.00 -2.96 -7.76
CA VAL A 17 -11.65 -2.61 -8.22
C VAL A 17 -10.64 -2.95 -7.14
N ALA A 18 -9.49 -3.51 -7.54
CA ALA A 18 -8.40 -3.86 -6.62
C ALA A 18 -7.03 -3.49 -7.19
N ILE A 19 -6.09 -3.15 -6.32
CA ILE A 19 -4.67 -2.98 -6.65
C ILE A 19 -3.86 -3.99 -5.82
N HIS A 20 -2.99 -4.73 -6.49
CA HIS A 20 -2.09 -5.70 -5.89
C HIS A 20 -0.63 -5.36 -6.22
N ILE A 21 0.31 -5.82 -5.41
CA ILE A 21 1.72 -5.90 -5.79
C ILE A 21 1.84 -7.00 -6.84
N ALA A 22 2.46 -6.72 -7.98
CA ALA A 22 2.60 -7.70 -9.06
C ALA A 22 3.44 -8.92 -8.62
N PHE A 23 4.55 -8.68 -7.92
CA PHE A 23 5.47 -9.75 -7.50
C PHE A 23 4.86 -10.72 -6.47
N SER A 24 4.18 -10.21 -5.45
CA SER A 24 3.67 -11.03 -4.34
C SER A 24 2.17 -11.32 -4.40
N LEU A 25 1.46 -10.72 -5.35
CA LEU A 25 -0.01 -10.71 -5.42
C LEU A 25 -0.68 -10.25 -4.12
N GLN A 26 0.04 -9.50 -3.28
CA GLN A 26 -0.51 -8.96 -2.05
C GLN A 26 -1.46 -7.80 -2.39
N ARG A 27 -2.68 -7.85 -1.87
CA ARG A 27 -3.70 -6.82 -2.07
C ARG A 27 -3.37 -5.58 -1.25
N LEU A 28 -3.28 -4.44 -1.92
CA LEU A 28 -2.96 -3.15 -1.30
C LEU A 28 -4.16 -2.23 -1.20
N TYR A 29 -5.06 -2.36 -2.16
CA TYR A 29 -6.25 -1.54 -2.25
C TYR A 29 -7.40 -2.38 -2.77
N TYR A 30 -8.58 -2.17 -2.21
CA TYR A 30 -9.80 -2.83 -2.65
C TYR A 30 -11.01 -1.94 -2.37
N VAL A 31 -11.82 -1.73 -3.40
CA VAL A 31 -13.14 -1.12 -3.27
C VAL A 31 -14.15 -2.08 -3.87
N LYS A 32 -15.06 -2.53 -3.02
CA LYS A 32 -16.19 -3.35 -3.44
C LYS A 32 -17.18 -2.47 -4.20
N GLU A 33 -17.68 -2.96 -5.34
CA GLU A 33 -18.72 -2.31 -6.14
C GLU A 33 -18.39 -0.83 -6.42
N ALA A 34 -17.12 -0.56 -6.77
CA ALA A 34 -16.69 0.77 -7.19
C ALA A 34 -17.52 1.28 -8.36
N HIS A 35 -17.92 0.39 -9.28
CA HIS A 35 -18.95 0.61 -10.28
C HIS A 35 -20.15 -0.31 -9.97
N GLY A 36 -21.35 0.08 -10.42
CA GLY A 36 -22.55 -0.76 -10.26
C GLY A 36 -22.64 -1.92 -11.26
N ILE A 37 -21.64 -2.06 -12.13
CA ILE A 37 -21.60 -3.01 -13.24
C ILE A 37 -20.14 -3.36 -13.56
N VAL A 38 -19.91 -4.30 -14.47
CA VAL A 38 -18.60 -4.76 -14.93
C VAL A 38 -17.65 -3.60 -15.24
N VAL A 39 -16.47 -3.66 -14.61
CA VAL A 39 -15.32 -2.85 -15.01
C VAL A 39 -14.78 -3.41 -16.30
N THR A 40 -14.79 -2.61 -17.36
CA THR A 40 -14.36 -3.02 -18.70
C THR A 40 -12.87 -2.84 -18.91
N ASP A 41 -12.29 -1.82 -18.27
CA ASP A 41 -10.86 -1.55 -18.37
C ASP A 41 -10.31 -0.88 -17.11
N VAL A 42 -9.01 -1.10 -16.87
CA VAL A 42 -8.25 -0.45 -15.79
C VAL A 42 -6.86 -0.06 -16.30
N ALA A 43 -6.46 1.18 -16.05
CA ALA A 43 -5.19 1.72 -16.50
C ALA A 43 -4.49 2.49 -15.37
N PHE A 44 -3.18 2.31 -15.22
CA PHE A 44 -2.41 3.11 -14.28
C PHE A 44 -2.05 4.46 -14.89
N VAL A 45 -1.99 5.49 -14.05
CA VAL A 45 -1.38 6.77 -14.45
C VAL A 45 0.12 6.53 -14.67
N PRO A 46 0.69 6.98 -15.80
CA PRO A 46 2.08 6.71 -16.14
C PRO A 46 3.04 7.37 -15.15
N GLU A 47 4.16 6.70 -14.85
CA GLU A 47 5.20 7.20 -13.93
C GLU A 47 6.13 8.24 -14.59
N SER A 48 5.83 8.66 -15.82
CA SER A 48 6.52 9.74 -16.53
C SER A 48 6.39 11.09 -15.81
N GLN A 49 7.31 12.05 -16.06
CA GLN A 49 7.30 13.38 -15.44
C GLN A 49 5.91 14.06 -15.36
N PRO A 50 5.12 14.18 -16.45
CA PRO A 50 3.80 14.80 -16.39
C PRO A 50 2.78 13.96 -15.57
N GLY A 51 2.91 12.64 -15.56
CA GLY A 51 2.05 11.77 -14.75
C GLY A 51 2.41 11.80 -13.26
N GLN A 52 3.69 12.04 -12.94
CA GLN A 52 4.18 12.17 -11.56
C GLN A 52 3.65 13.46 -10.91
N GLU A 53 3.51 14.55 -11.66
CA GLU A 53 2.84 15.77 -11.19
C GLU A 53 1.36 15.53 -10.83
N LEU A 54 0.66 14.68 -11.59
CA LEU A 54 -0.72 14.27 -11.31
C LEU A 54 -0.82 13.30 -10.11
N LEU A 55 0.21 12.48 -9.88
CA LEU A 55 0.28 11.53 -8.77
C LEU A 55 0.53 12.24 -7.44
N GLY A 56 1.29 13.34 -7.45
CA GLY A 56 1.64 14.11 -6.26
C GLY A 56 2.33 13.26 -5.20
N SER A 57 1.72 13.14 -4.02
CA SER A 57 2.25 12.34 -2.89
C SER A 57 1.66 10.94 -2.80
N HIS A 58 1.10 10.40 -3.88
CA HIS A 58 0.54 9.05 -3.94
C HIS A 58 1.54 8.08 -4.57
N GLU A 59 1.50 6.81 -4.13
CA GLU A 59 2.39 5.76 -4.65
C GLU A 59 2.02 5.33 -6.07
N ALA A 60 0.72 5.28 -6.35
CA ALA A 60 0.18 4.91 -7.65
C ALA A 60 -1.24 5.46 -7.78
N ALA A 61 -1.74 5.56 -9.01
CA ALA A 61 -3.11 5.89 -9.31
C ALA A 61 -3.63 4.97 -10.40
N LEU A 62 -4.81 4.41 -10.18
CA LEU A 62 -5.49 3.52 -11.11
C LEU A 62 -6.80 4.16 -11.56
N LEU A 63 -6.95 4.29 -12.87
CA LEU A 63 -8.19 4.66 -13.51
C LEU A 63 -9.00 3.40 -13.79
N SER A 64 -10.30 3.40 -13.48
CA SER A 64 -11.23 2.35 -13.86
C SER A 64 -12.35 2.91 -14.73
N VAL A 65 -12.68 2.16 -15.78
CA VAL A 65 -13.78 2.47 -16.69
C VAL A 65 -14.75 1.30 -16.70
N ALA A 66 -16.04 1.59 -16.67
CA ALA A 66 -17.10 0.60 -16.73
C ALA A 66 -18.16 0.99 -17.76
N VAL A 67 -19.09 0.06 -18.01
CA VAL A 67 -20.21 0.22 -18.96
C VAL A 67 -21.16 1.36 -18.57
N ASP A 68 -21.11 1.81 -17.31
CA ASP A 68 -21.87 2.96 -16.81
C ASP A 68 -21.37 4.31 -17.36
N SER A 69 -20.42 4.30 -18.31
CA SER A 69 -19.78 5.49 -18.89
C SER A 69 -19.10 6.36 -17.84
N ARG A 70 -18.77 5.80 -16.67
CA ARG A 70 -18.04 6.51 -15.62
C ARG A 70 -16.59 6.08 -15.62
N CYS A 71 -15.76 7.09 -15.46
CA CYS A 71 -14.34 6.94 -15.23
C CYS A 71 -14.05 7.32 -13.78
N LYS A 72 -13.48 6.42 -12.99
CA LYS A 72 -13.14 6.66 -11.58
C LYS A 72 -11.63 6.58 -11.37
N LEU A 73 -11.12 7.47 -10.53
CA LEU A 73 -9.71 7.50 -10.15
C LEU A 73 -9.56 6.90 -8.75
N HIS A 74 -8.66 5.93 -8.63
CA HIS A 74 -8.32 5.25 -7.39
C HIS A 74 -6.88 5.55 -7.02
N LEU A 75 -6.68 6.29 -5.93
CA LEU A 75 -5.37 6.73 -5.46
C LEU A 75 -4.84 5.74 -4.41
N LEU A 76 -3.63 5.22 -4.63
CA LEU A 76 -2.91 4.41 -3.66
C LEU A 76 -2.07 5.34 -2.77
N PRO A 77 -2.39 5.47 -1.47
CA PRO A 77 -1.62 6.33 -0.58
C PRO A 77 -0.20 5.80 -0.41
N THR A 78 0.77 6.70 -0.33
CA THR A 78 2.15 6.33 0.01
C THR A 78 2.18 5.66 1.37
N ARG A 79 2.80 4.48 1.44
CA ARG A 79 3.00 3.80 2.70
C ARG A 79 4.00 4.58 3.52
N ARG A 80 3.57 4.97 4.72
CA ARG A 80 4.49 5.45 5.73
C ARG A 80 5.32 4.26 6.20
N SER A 81 6.57 4.18 5.77
CA SER A 81 7.57 3.39 6.45
C SER A 81 7.94 4.10 7.75
N LEU A 82 7.85 3.38 8.88
CA LEU A 82 8.46 3.89 10.11
C LEU A 82 9.98 3.92 9.92
N PRO A 83 10.67 4.99 10.33
CA PRO A 83 12.12 5.05 10.18
C PRO A 83 12.76 3.91 10.95
N VAL A 84 13.70 3.20 10.33
CA VAL A 84 14.40 2.04 10.91
C VAL A 84 15.03 2.38 12.27
N TRP A 85 15.48 3.62 12.44
CA TRP A 85 16.01 4.14 13.71
C TRP A 85 15.02 4.04 14.87
N LEU A 86 13.73 4.28 14.64
CA LEU A 86 12.71 4.18 15.68
C LEU A 86 12.56 2.73 16.17
N LEU A 87 12.56 1.78 15.22
CA LEU A 87 12.52 0.36 15.53
C LEU A 87 13.76 -0.06 16.32
N LEU A 88 14.94 0.40 15.90
CA LEU A 88 16.21 0.09 16.55
C LEU A 88 16.27 0.62 17.98
N LEU A 89 15.75 1.84 18.22
CA LEU A 89 15.63 2.45 19.53
C LEU A 89 14.64 1.69 20.43
N LEU A 90 13.50 1.25 19.89
CA LEU A 90 12.53 0.41 20.60
C LEU A 90 13.15 -0.92 21.03
N CYS A 91 13.89 -1.59 20.12
CA CYS A 91 14.58 -2.84 20.42
C CYS A 91 15.63 -2.66 21.52
N ALA A 92 16.46 -1.62 21.44
CA ALA A 92 17.44 -1.30 22.48
C ALA A 92 16.77 -1.03 23.82
N GLY A 93 15.67 -0.24 23.82
CA GLY A 93 14.88 0.02 25.01
C GLY A 93 14.30 -1.24 25.66
N LEU A 94 13.77 -2.17 24.85
CA LEU A 94 13.28 -3.46 25.33
C LEU A 94 14.39 -4.29 25.97
N ILE A 95 15.59 -4.33 25.37
CA ILE A 95 16.74 -5.06 25.93
C ILE A 95 17.17 -4.46 27.28
N VAL A 96 17.23 -3.13 27.38
CA VAL A 96 17.58 -2.47 28.65
C VAL A 96 16.51 -2.73 29.70
N ALA A 97 15.22 -2.65 29.32
CA ALA A 97 14.11 -2.91 30.23
C ALA A 97 14.11 -4.36 30.74
N THR A 98 14.40 -5.35 29.88
CA THR A 98 14.48 -6.75 30.30
C THR A 98 15.66 -6.99 31.23
N ILE A 99 16.83 -6.39 30.97
CA ILE A 99 17.98 -6.45 31.87
C ILE A 99 17.64 -5.84 33.23
N LEU A 100 17.04 -4.65 33.26
CA LEU A 100 16.64 -4.00 34.51
C LEU A 100 15.61 -4.81 35.29
N LEU A 101 14.60 -5.36 34.62
CA LEU A 101 13.60 -6.23 35.24
C LEU A 101 14.25 -7.46 35.87
N LEU A 102 15.20 -8.07 35.15
CA LEU A 102 15.93 -9.25 35.62
C LEU A 102 16.79 -8.95 36.83
N GLN A 103 17.46 -7.79 36.85
CA GLN A 103 18.21 -7.30 38.02
C GLN A 103 17.30 -7.02 39.22
N LEU A 104 16.09 -6.50 38.99
CA LEU A 104 15.13 -6.22 40.06
C LEU A 104 14.53 -7.50 40.64
N ALA A 105 14.24 -8.49 39.79
CA ALA A 105 13.67 -9.78 40.20
C ALA A 105 14.72 -10.71 40.82
N PHE A 106 15.97 -10.65 40.34
CA PHE A 106 17.09 -11.46 40.78
C PHE A 106 18.33 -10.57 40.96
N PRO A 107 18.49 -9.93 42.13
CA PRO A 107 19.67 -9.10 42.40
C PRO A 107 20.92 -10.00 42.39
N GLY A 108 21.73 -9.90 41.32
CA GLY A 108 22.96 -10.68 41.13
C GLY A 108 23.01 -11.59 39.89
N PHE A 109 22.10 -11.43 38.91
CA PHE A 109 22.09 -12.26 37.68
C PHE A 109 23.14 -11.86 36.61
N LEU A 110 23.87 -10.74 36.76
CA LEU A 110 24.96 -10.32 35.86
C LEU A 110 26.30 -10.28 36.59
#